data_AF-A0A2K9DTY9-F1
#
_entry.id   AF-A0A2K9DTY9-F1
#
_cell.length_a   1.000
_cell.length_b   1.000
_cell.length_c   1.000
_cell.angle_alpha   90.00
_cell.angle_beta   90.00
_cell.angle_gamma   90.00
#
_symmetry.space_group_name_H-M   'P 1'
#
loop_
_entity.id
_entity.type
_entity.pdbx_description
1 polymer ?
#
loop_
_entity_poly.entity_id
_entity_poly.type
_entity_poly.pdbx_seq_one_letter_code
_entity_poly.pdbx_strand_id
1 'polypeptide(L)'
;MSGSRDPRAGDGGGVAPPIATAFAVVGFFALLIAGFGMLSLFSGAEVLPVTGLGQLPGVGGAVLALAAFASTTWLAVRPARPRYVAVLTVVVATFLAYLLGVLVGAVLGGTDAARTAAAIGGFATSWFAVVLASAALVAGWVAVALVRTGADRPRWPWERDED
;
A
#
# COMPACT_ATOMS: atom_id res chain seq x y z
N MET A 1 7.20 50.35 13.56
CA MET A 1 7.26 49.38 14.67
C MET A 1 6.19 48.33 14.40
N SER A 2 6.64 47.07 14.38
CA SER A 2 5.88 45.81 14.42
C SER A 2 4.72 45.62 13.45
N GLY A 3 5.06 45.18 12.23
CA GLY A 3 4.13 44.36 11.45
C GLY A 3 3.85 43.09 12.25
N SER A 4 2.61 42.93 12.71
CA SER A 4 2.14 41.71 13.35
C SER A 4 2.33 40.55 12.37
N ARG A 5 3.36 39.74 12.59
CA ARG A 5 3.44 38.42 11.95
C ARG A 5 2.20 37.66 12.41
N ASP A 6 1.29 37.45 11.48
CA ASP A 6 0.14 36.59 11.69
C ASP A 6 0.67 35.17 12.03
N PRO A 7 0.39 34.61 13.21
CA PRO A 7 0.80 33.25 13.57
C PRO A 7 0.09 32.19 12.71
N ARG A 8 -0.90 32.61 11.91
CA ARG A 8 -1.70 31.76 11.01
C ARG A 8 -1.26 31.83 9.55
N ALA A 9 0.01 32.13 9.27
CA ALA A 9 0.64 31.64 8.05
C ALA A 9 0.79 30.10 8.16
N GLY A 10 -0.34 29.41 8.25
CA GLY A 10 -0.43 27.97 8.43
C GLY A 10 0.07 27.27 7.18
N ASP A 11 1.23 26.64 7.32
CA ASP A 11 1.62 25.38 6.70
C ASP A 11 0.99 25.11 5.33
N GLY A 12 1.51 25.79 4.31
CA GLY A 12 1.09 25.64 2.93
C GLY A 12 1.30 24.22 2.40
N GLY A 13 0.21 23.61 1.93
CA GLY A 13 0.21 22.82 0.70
C GLY A 13 -0.47 21.46 0.77
N GLY A 14 -0.05 20.53 1.62
CA GLY A 14 -0.33 19.09 1.42
C GLY A 14 -1.54 18.53 2.18
N VAL A 15 -2.08 17.40 1.72
CA VAL A 15 -3.01 16.57 2.52
C VAL A 15 -2.27 16.09 3.77
N ALA A 16 -2.95 16.10 4.93
CA ALA A 16 -2.34 15.64 6.18
C ALA A 16 -1.84 14.18 6.05
N PRO A 17 -0.62 13.86 6.53
CA PRO A 17 -0.04 12.52 6.41
C PRO A 17 -0.94 11.35 6.87
N PRO A 18 -1.74 11.48 7.96
CA PRO A 18 -2.66 10.40 8.35
C PRO A 18 -3.74 10.13 7.32
N ILE A 19 -4.29 11.20 6.71
CA ILE A 19 -5.36 11.11 5.71
C ILE A 19 -4.82 10.49 4.42
N ALA A 20 -3.64 10.94 3.97
CA ALA A 20 -2.97 10.36 2.80
C ALA A 20 -2.68 8.86 3.00
N THR A 21 -2.25 8.46 4.20
CA THR A 21 -2.02 7.05 4.55
C THR A 21 -3.33 6.26 4.51
N ALA A 22 -4.43 6.78 5.07
CA ALA A 22 -5.71 6.10 5.06
C ALA A 22 -6.23 5.85 3.63
N PHE A 23 -6.19 6.87 2.77
CA PHE A 23 -6.57 6.72 1.36
C PHE A 23 -5.68 5.73 0.63
N ALA A 24 -4.37 5.76 0.87
CA ALA A 24 -3.44 4.82 0.27
C ALA A 24 -3.70 3.38 0.70
N VAL A 25 -4.01 3.15 1.99
CA VAL A 25 -4.33 1.81 2.51
C VAL A 25 -5.61 1.27 1.88
N VAL A 26 -6.67 2.09 1.81
CA VAL A 26 -7.94 1.70 1.18
C VAL A 26 -7.73 1.45 -0.32
N GLY A 27 -7.01 2.33 -1.02
CA GLY A 27 -6.70 2.18 -2.44
C GLY A 27 -5.85 0.94 -2.72
N PHE A 28 -4.83 0.68 -1.92
CA PHE A 28 -4.01 -0.53 -2.00
C PHE A 28 -4.86 -1.78 -1.83
N PHE A 29 -5.69 -1.83 -0.78
CA PHE A 29 -6.58 -2.97 -0.52
C PHE A 29 -7.56 -3.23 -1.67
N ALA A 30 -8.17 -2.16 -2.19
CA ALA A 30 -9.08 -2.23 -3.33
C ALA A 30 -8.37 -2.73 -4.60
N LEU A 31 -7.21 -2.15 -4.94
CA LEU A 31 -6.39 -2.56 -6.09
C LEU A 31 -5.91 -4.01 -5.96
N LEU A 32 -5.56 -4.44 -4.76
CA LEU A 32 -5.10 -5.80 -4.49
C LEU A 32 -6.23 -6.80 -4.75
N ILE A 33 -7.41 -6.59 -4.16
CA ILE A 33 -8.57 -7.48 -4.33
C ILE A 33 -9.02 -7.48 -5.78
N ALA A 34 -9.19 -6.31 -6.39
CA ALA A 34 -9.61 -6.20 -7.78
C ALA A 34 -8.59 -6.84 -8.73
N GLY A 35 -7.30 -6.57 -8.52
CA GLY A 35 -6.22 -7.12 -9.34
C GLY A 35 -6.09 -8.64 -9.21
N PHE A 36 -6.12 -9.17 -7.98
CA PHE A 36 -6.10 -10.62 -7.74
C PHE A 36 -7.34 -11.28 -8.30
N GLY A 37 -8.52 -10.71 -8.09
CA GLY A 37 -9.78 -11.22 -8.62
C GLY A 37 -9.78 -11.25 -10.16
N MET A 38 -9.39 -10.15 -10.80
CA MET A 38 -9.36 -10.07 -12.26
C MET A 38 -8.33 -11.03 -12.86
N LEU A 39 -7.13 -11.09 -12.28
CA LEU A 39 -6.09 -12.02 -12.73
C LEU A 39 -6.55 -13.47 -12.56
N SER A 40 -7.17 -13.81 -11.43
CA SER A 40 -7.72 -15.14 -11.17
C SER A 40 -8.83 -15.52 -12.16
N LEU A 41 -9.74 -14.60 -12.48
CA LEU A 41 -10.77 -14.81 -13.50
C LEU A 41 -10.18 -15.05 -14.90
N PHE A 42 -9.15 -14.30 -15.28
CA PHE A 42 -8.53 -14.45 -16.58
C PHE A 42 -7.64 -15.69 -16.70
N SER A 43 -6.88 -16.01 -15.65
CA SER A 43 -5.93 -17.12 -15.69
C SER A 43 -6.55 -18.46 -15.26
N GLY A 44 -7.76 -18.43 -14.67
CA GLY A 44 -8.35 -19.59 -14.00
C GLY A 44 -7.50 -20.13 -12.86
N ALA A 45 -6.56 -19.33 -12.35
CA ALA A 45 -5.56 -19.76 -11.37
C ALA A 45 -5.91 -19.21 -9.99
N GLU A 46 -5.61 -20.01 -8.96
CA GLU A 46 -5.65 -19.56 -7.58
C GLU A 46 -4.38 -18.76 -7.24
N VAL A 47 -4.51 -17.79 -6.33
CA VAL A 47 -3.39 -16.93 -5.88
C VAL A 47 -2.25 -17.76 -5.29
N LEU A 48 -2.57 -18.87 -4.62
CA LEU A 48 -1.63 -19.87 -4.13
C LEU A 48 -2.04 -21.25 -4.69
N PRO A 49 -1.53 -21.65 -5.87
CA PRO A 49 -2.03 -22.81 -6.61
C PRO A 49 -1.55 -24.16 -6.05
N VAL A 50 -1.28 -24.27 -4.74
CA VAL A 50 -0.80 -25.49 -4.11
C VAL A 50 -1.95 -26.22 -3.44
N THR A 51 -2.25 -27.41 -3.96
CA THR A 51 -3.30 -28.28 -3.44
C THR A 51 -3.05 -28.62 -1.96
N GLY A 52 -4.04 -28.28 -1.12
CA GLY A 52 -4.03 -28.62 0.31
C GLY A 52 -3.42 -27.56 1.25
N LEU A 53 -3.11 -26.35 0.77
CA LEU A 53 -2.64 -25.26 1.66
C LEU A 53 -3.75 -24.58 2.47
N GLY A 54 -5.02 -24.84 2.18
CA GLY A 54 -6.13 -24.13 2.82
C GLY A 54 -6.09 -22.61 2.57
N GLN A 55 -7.01 -21.86 3.18
CA GLN A 55 -7.10 -20.41 2.97
C GLN A 55 -6.18 -19.58 3.89
N LEU A 56 -5.71 -20.17 5.01
CA LEU A 56 -4.95 -19.47 6.04
C LEU A 56 -3.66 -18.80 5.52
N PRO A 57 -2.83 -19.43 4.67
CA PRO A 57 -1.62 -18.78 4.16
C PRO A 57 -1.92 -17.54 3.32
N GLY A 58 -2.95 -17.60 2.47
CA GLY A 58 -3.35 -16.45 1.64
C GLY A 58 -3.87 -15.28 2.48
N VAL A 59 -4.70 -15.58 3.49
CA VAL A 59 -5.19 -14.57 4.45
C VAL A 59 -4.04 -13.98 5.25
N GLY A 60 -3.14 -14.82 5.76
CA GLY A 60 -1.95 -14.38 6.49
C GLY A 60 -1.08 -13.43 5.66
N GLY A 61 -0.83 -13.78 4.39
CA GLY A 61 -0.10 -12.95 3.44
C GLY A 61 -0.77 -11.60 3.22
N ALA A 62 -2.08 -11.58 2.95
CA ALA A 62 -2.81 -10.34 2.71
C ALA A 62 -2.83 -9.40 3.93
N VAL A 63 -3.07 -9.95 5.13
CA VAL A 63 -3.11 -9.17 6.39
C VAL A 63 -1.75 -8.57 6.71
N LEU A 64 -0.67 -9.36 6.63
CA LEU A 64 0.67 -8.85 6.91
C LEU A 64 1.15 -7.86 5.86
N ALA A 65 0.83 -8.08 4.57
CA ALA A 65 1.10 -7.12 3.52
C ALA A 65 0.39 -5.78 3.78
N LEU A 66 -0.89 -5.81 4.16
CA LEU A 66 -1.67 -4.61 4.46
C LEU A 66 -1.09 -3.85 5.67
N ALA A 67 -0.72 -4.56 6.74
CA ALA A 67 -0.11 -3.97 7.92
C ALA A 67 1.27 -3.34 7.63
N ALA A 68 2.10 -4.05 6.85
CA ALA A 68 3.40 -3.54 6.43
C ALA A 68 3.28 -2.34 5.49
N PHE A 69 2.34 -2.37 4.54
CA PHE A 69 2.05 -1.25 3.66
C PHE A 69 1.61 -0.02 4.46
N ALA A 70 0.68 -0.18 5.39
CA ALA A 70 0.18 0.91 6.24
C ALA A 70 1.30 1.54 7.09
N SER A 71 2.07 0.71 7.79
CA SER A 71 3.16 1.17 8.65
C SER A 71 4.30 1.82 7.88
N THR A 72 4.76 1.22 6.78
CA THR A 72 5.85 1.79 5.99
C THR A 72 5.43 3.03 5.21
N THR A 73 4.20 3.09 4.71
CA THR A 73 3.65 4.29 4.07
C THR A 73 3.58 5.44 5.07
N TRP A 74 3.04 5.20 6.27
CA TRP A 74 3.04 6.18 7.36
C TRP A 74 4.44 6.75 7.64
N LEU A 75 5.43 5.87 7.75
CA LEU A 75 6.83 6.27 7.98
C LEU A 75 7.45 7.01 6.79
N ALA A 76 6.99 6.74 5.56
CA ALA A 76 7.44 7.40 4.34
C ALA A 76 6.86 8.82 4.19
N VAL A 77 5.62 9.03 4.65
CA VAL A 77 4.91 10.32 4.50
C VAL A 77 4.97 11.24 5.72
N ARG A 78 5.33 10.73 6.91
CA ARG A 78 5.53 11.54 8.12
C ARG A 78 6.59 12.65 8.02
N PRO A 79 7.71 12.53 7.26
CA PRO A 79 8.72 13.58 7.24
C PRO A 79 8.23 14.82 6.50
N ALA A 80 8.71 16.01 6.87
CA ALA A 80 8.30 17.28 6.26
C ALA A 80 8.52 17.37 4.74
N ARG A 81 9.43 16.56 4.17
CA ARG A 81 9.66 16.45 2.72
C ARG A 81 9.75 14.98 2.31
N PRO A 82 8.61 14.33 2.03
CA PRO A 82 8.62 12.93 1.61
C PRO A 82 9.27 12.77 0.22
N ARG A 83 10.05 11.71 0.06
CA ARG A 83 10.79 11.41 -1.17
C ARG A 83 10.12 10.25 -1.90
N TYR A 84 9.94 10.35 -3.22
CA TYR A 84 9.38 9.24 -4.02
C TYR A 84 10.21 7.95 -3.94
N VAL A 85 11.51 8.05 -3.67
CA VAL A 85 12.38 6.89 -3.46
C VAL A 85 11.92 6.03 -2.27
N ALA A 86 11.26 6.61 -1.27
CA ALA A 86 10.72 5.86 -0.13
C ALA A 86 9.64 4.84 -0.54
N VAL A 87 8.96 5.06 -1.67
CA VAL A 87 7.96 4.12 -2.20
C VAL A 87 8.60 2.78 -2.55
N LEU A 88 9.86 2.76 -2.99
CA LEU A 88 10.58 1.51 -3.25
C LEU A 88 10.70 0.66 -1.97
N THR A 89 11.00 1.31 -0.84
CA THR A 89 11.04 0.64 0.46
C THR A 89 9.67 0.12 0.88
N VAL A 90 8.60 0.89 0.63
CA VAL A 90 7.20 0.46 0.88
C VAL A 90 6.86 -0.80 0.07
N VAL A 91 7.17 -0.80 -1.23
CA VAL A 91 6.90 -1.94 -2.12
C VAL A 91 7.66 -3.19 -1.66
N VAL A 92 8.96 -3.06 -1.41
CA VAL A 92 9.79 -4.17 -0.93
C VAL A 92 9.30 -4.70 0.41
N ALA A 93 9.01 -3.82 1.37
CA ALA A 93 8.50 -4.22 2.68
C ALA A 93 7.14 -4.92 2.58
N THR A 94 6.23 -4.41 1.76
CA THR A 94 4.89 -5.01 1.52
C THR A 94 5.01 -6.40 0.90
N PHE A 95 5.90 -6.54 -0.09
CA PHE A 95 6.15 -7.82 -0.74
C PHE A 95 6.73 -8.85 0.23
N LEU A 96 7.78 -8.48 0.98
CA LEU A 96 8.38 -9.37 1.98
C LEU A 96 7.41 -9.74 3.10
N ALA A 97 6.56 -8.79 3.53
CA ALA A 97 5.53 -9.04 4.52
C ALA A 97 4.44 -10.00 4.02
N TYR A 98 4.09 -9.94 2.73
CA TYR A 98 3.20 -10.94 2.13
C TYR A 98 3.80 -12.34 2.22
N LEU A 99 5.06 -12.51 1.81
CA LEU A 99 5.74 -13.82 1.88
C LEU A 99 5.86 -14.32 3.32
N LEU A 100 6.19 -13.43 4.26
CA LEU A 100 6.21 -13.74 5.69
C LEU A 100 4.83 -14.14 6.19
N GLY A 101 3.76 -13.49 5.72
CA GLY A 101 2.40 -13.84 6.12
C GLY A 101 1.91 -15.15 5.54
N VAL A 102 2.34 -15.50 4.32
CA VAL A 102 2.14 -16.84 3.77
C VAL A 102 2.85 -17.88 4.64
N LEU A 103 4.11 -17.63 5.01
CA LEU A 103 4.86 -18.52 5.91
C LEU A 103 4.16 -18.68 7.27
N VAL A 104 3.76 -17.59 7.92
CA VAL A 104 3.07 -17.63 9.22
C VAL A 104 1.74 -18.35 9.12
N GLY A 105 0.91 -18.03 8.11
CA GLY A 105 -0.37 -18.70 7.90
C GLY A 105 -0.22 -20.19 7.58
N ALA A 106 0.85 -20.56 6.87
CA ALA A 106 1.20 -21.95 6.57
C ALA A 106 1.63 -22.74 7.82
N VAL A 107 2.48 -22.14 8.67
CA VAL A 107 2.90 -22.74 9.95
C VAL A 107 1.70 -22.93 10.88
N LEU A 108 0.85 -21.91 11.01
CA LEU A 108 -0.37 -21.99 11.82
C LEU A 108 -1.38 -22.99 11.27
N GLY A 109 -1.42 -23.18 9.95
CA GLY A 109 -2.23 -24.18 9.27
C GLY A 109 -1.67 -25.61 9.35
N GLY A 110 -0.51 -25.83 9.96
CA GLY A 110 0.12 -27.15 10.06
C GLY A 110 0.59 -27.73 8.72
N THR A 111 0.90 -26.87 7.75
CA THR A 111 1.33 -27.30 6.43
C THR A 111 2.82 -27.67 6.39
N ASP A 112 3.17 -28.65 5.56
CA ASP A 112 4.54 -29.13 5.40
C ASP A 112 5.46 -28.01 4.85
N ALA A 113 6.70 -27.96 5.33
CA ALA A 113 7.72 -26.99 4.92
C ALA A 113 7.97 -27.03 3.40
N ALA A 114 7.95 -28.22 2.78
CA ALA A 114 8.12 -28.35 1.34
C ALA A 114 7.00 -27.67 0.54
N ARG A 115 5.75 -27.81 0.99
CA ARG A 115 4.58 -27.17 0.36
C ARG A 115 4.60 -25.67 0.57
N THR A 116 4.97 -25.23 1.77
CA THR A 116 5.10 -23.80 2.09
C THR A 116 6.18 -23.13 1.22
N ALA A 117 7.34 -23.77 1.07
CA ALA A 117 8.41 -23.27 0.20
C ALA A 117 7.98 -23.22 -1.27
N ALA A 118 7.29 -24.25 -1.76
CA ALA A 118 6.72 -24.25 -3.11
C ALA A 118 5.69 -23.13 -3.31
N ALA A 119 4.86 -22.85 -2.31
CA ALA A 119 3.88 -21.77 -2.34
C ALA A 119 4.53 -20.39 -2.45
N ILE A 120 5.53 -20.14 -1.60
CA ILE A 120 6.28 -18.88 -1.56
C ILE A 120 7.03 -18.69 -2.89
N GLY A 121 7.73 -19.71 -3.37
CA GLY A 121 8.46 -19.66 -4.64
C GLY A 121 7.53 -19.50 -5.86
N GLY A 122 6.42 -20.24 -5.88
CA GLY A 122 5.41 -20.13 -6.93
C GLY A 122 4.76 -18.76 -6.96
N PHE A 123 4.39 -18.21 -5.80
CA PHE A 123 3.86 -16.85 -5.74
C PHE A 123 4.89 -15.81 -6.19
N ALA A 124 6.12 -15.89 -5.69
CA ALA A 124 7.17 -14.90 -5.97
C ALA A 124 7.53 -14.79 -7.47
N THR A 125 7.30 -15.86 -8.23
CA THR A 125 7.54 -15.91 -9.69
C THR A 125 6.27 -15.71 -10.52
N SER A 126 5.12 -15.48 -9.88
CA SER A 126 3.82 -15.36 -10.54
C SER A 126 3.46 -13.92 -10.94
N TRP A 127 2.45 -13.79 -11.79
CA TRP A 127 1.81 -12.49 -12.05
C TRP A 127 1.09 -11.89 -10.84
N PHE A 128 0.70 -12.69 -9.84
CA PHE A 128 0.12 -12.14 -8.60
C PHE A 128 1.16 -11.32 -7.82
N ALA A 129 2.44 -11.71 -7.82
CA ALA A 129 3.52 -10.92 -7.24
C ALA A 129 3.66 -9.55 -7.93
N VAL A 130 3.54 -9.52 -9.26
CA VAL A 130 3.59 -8.27 -10.04
C VAL A 130 2.39 -7.38 -9.75
N VAL A 131 1.19 -7.95 -9.63
CA VAL A 131 -0.01 -7.20 -9.25
C VAL A 131 0.13 -6.61 -7.85
N LEU A 132 0.60 -7.39 -6.87
CA LEU A 132 0.86 -6.92 -5.50
C LEU A 132 1.86 -5.75 -5.49
N ALA A 133 2.99 -5.91 -6.18
CA ALA A 133 4.03 -4.89 -6.25
C ALA A 133 3.52 -3.61 -6.95
N SER A 134 2.76 -3.76 -8.03
CA SER A 134 2.19 -2.64 -8.78
C SER A 134 1.13 -1.89 -7.98
N ALA A 135 0.26 -2.60 -7.27
CA ALA A 135 -0.73 -2.01 -6.37
C ALA A 135 -0.07 -1.21 -5.25
N ALA A 136 0.95 -1.78 -4.59
CA ALA A 136 1.71 -1.10 -3.56
C ALA A 136 2.46 0.13 -4.11
N LEU A 137 3.02 0.01 -5.31
CA LEU A 137 3.73 1.11 -5.99
C LEU A 137 2.78 2.27 -6.28
N VAL A 138 1.64 1.99 -6.92
CA VAL A 138 0.65 3.02 -7.29
C VAL A 138 0.08 3.69 -6.03
N ALA A 139 -0.39 2.90 -5.06
CA ALA A 139 -0.98 3.44 -3.84
C ALA A 139 0.04 4.23 -3.00
N GLY A 140 1.26 3.71 -2.83
CA GLY A 140 2.33 4.40 -2.10
C GLY A 140 2.80 5.67 -2.81
N TRP A 141 2.89 5.66 -4.13
CA TRP A 141 3.21 6.84 -4.93
C TRP A 141 2.14 7.93 -4.79
N VAL A 142 0.86 7.55 -4.86
CA VAL A 142 -0.27 8.48 -4.64
C VAL A 142 -0.21 9.06 -3.23
N ALA A 143 0.09 8.27 -2.20
CA ALA A 143 0.25 8.77 -0.83
C ALA A 143 1.32 9.87 -0.74
N VAL A 144 2.50 9.63 -1.32
CA VAL A 144 3.60 10.61 -1.36
C VAL A 144 3.20 11.83 -2.20
N ALA A 145 2.51 11.65 -3.32
CA ALA A 145 2.03 12.75 -4.15
C ALA A 145 1.05 13.64 -3.38
N LEU A 146 0.05 13.08 -2.69
CA LEU A 146 -0.94 13.85 -1.91
C LEU A 146 -0.31 14.76 -0.86
N VAL A 147 0.75 14.30 -0.20
CA VAL A 147 1.47 15.10 0.81
C VAL A 147 2.40 16.12 0.14
N ARG A 148 3.02 15.75 -0.99
CA ARG A 148 4.07 16.56 -1.62
C ARG A 148 3.56 17.63 -2.58
N THR A 149 2.51 17.34 -3.36
CA THR A 149 2.11 18.19 -4.50
C THR A 149 1.25 19.38 -4.12
N GLY A 150 1.09 19.65 -2.83
CA GLY A 150 0.36 20.83 -2.43
C GLY A 150 -1.10 20.77 -2.86
N ALA A 151 -1.75 19.60 -2.78
CA ALA A 151 -3.14 19.41 -3.21
C ALA A 151 -4.06 20.26 -2.33
N ASP A 152 -4.16 21.53 -2.70
CA ASP A 152 -4.92 22.53 -2.00
C ASP A 152 -6.41 22.23 -2.16
N ARG A 153 -7.21 22.69 -1.21
CA ARG A 153 -8.66 22.53 -1.30
C ARG A 153 -9.11 23.15 -2.63
N PRO A 154 -9.79 22.39 -3.52
CA PRO A 154 -10.21 22.93 -4.81
C PRO A 154 -11.14 24.12 -4.54
N ARG A 155 -10.64 25.33 -4.84
CA ARG A 155 -11.39 26.57 -4.67
C ARG A 155 -12.12 26.87 -5.96
N TRP A 156 -13.44 26.91 -5.88
CA TRP A 156 -14.25 27.18 -7.05
C TRP A 156 -14.15 28.65 -7.46
N PRO A 157 -14.39 28.98 -8.74
CA PRO A 157 -14.26 30.36 -9.22
C PRO A 157 -15.07 31.38 -8.43
N TRP A 158 -16.24 30.99 -7.93
CA TRP A 158 -17.13 31.82 -7.12
C TRP A 158 -16.76 31.89 -5.62
N GLU A 159 -15.75 31.12 -5.17
CA GLU A 159 -15.20 31.18 -3.80
C GLU A 159 -14.00 32.14 -3.71
N ARG A 160 -13.67 32.82 -4.82
CA ARG A 160 -12.68 33.89 -4.83
C ARG A 160 -13.46 35.18 -4.63
N ASP A 161 -13.15 35.92 -3.56
CA ASP A 161 -13.60 37.30 -3.45
C ASP A 161 -13.04 38.04 -4.67
N GLU A 162 -13.93 38.50 -5.55
CA GLU A 162 -13.57 39.30 -6.72
C GLU A 162 -13.04 40.65 -6.22
N ASP A 163 -11.78 40.98 -6.54
CA ASP A 163 -11.29 42.36 -6.45
C ASP A 163 -12.03 43.27 -7.47
#